data_AF-A0A7Y7AB40-F1
#
_entry.id   AF-A0A7Y7AB40-F1
#
_cell.length_a   1.000
_cell.length_b   1.000
_cell.length_c   1.000
_cell.angle_alpha   90.00
_cell.angle_beta   90.00
_cell.angle_gamma   90.00
#
_symmetry.space_group_name_H-M   'P 1'
#
loop_
_entity.id
_entity.type
_entity.pdbx_description
1 polymer ?
#
loop_
_entity_poly.entity_id
_entity_poly.type
_entity_poly.pdbx_seq_one_letter_code
_entity_poly.pdbx_strand_id
1 'polypeptide(L)'
;MKWIGERISFVDDQNKLTVVIHPESKGWIKSVMGAWFAMWITIGVSLTVYYFTTPVEEDLKIALIVFMVFWTYYAIRVGRSLFWILWGKELIKIDEAGFTYKKSIRTYGKANRYLLENISKMRKHEVKEGSFQATWESSPWVKGGERLEFDYLGKTIRFGRKISEKDGVLLFKLLTKRIDQNVRRKK
;
A
#
# COMPACT_ATOMS: atom_id res chain seq x y z
N MET A 1 22.07 -3.30 -9.71
CA MET A 1 20.80 -2.80 -9.10
C MET A 1 21.17 -1.81 -8.01
N LYS A 2 20.56 -0.61 -7.98
CA LYS A 2 20.86 0.43 -6.97
C LYS A 2 19.73 0.49 -5.95
N TRP A 3 20.02 1.01 -4.76
CA TRP A 3 19.07 1.10 -3.64
C TRP A 3 18.99 2.53 -3.09
N ILE A 4 17.79 2.96 -2.70
CA ILE A 4 17.52 4.15 -1.90
C ILE A 4 16.99 3.64 -0.55
N GLY A 5 17.78 3.85 0.50
CA GLY A 5 17.54 3.23 1.80
C GLY A 5 17.49 1.70 1.72
N GLU A 6 16.70 1.08 2.59
CA GLU A 6 16.54 -0.38 2.66
C GLU A 6 15.38 -0.92 1.81
N ARG A 7 14.50 -0.03 1.33
CA ARG A 7 13.17 -0.42 0.82
C ARG A 7 12.95 -0.16 -0.66
N ILE A 8 13.72 0.73 -1.26
CA ILE A 8 13.49 1.16 -2.64
C ILE A 8 14.66 0.65 -3.48
N SER A 9 14.40 -0.33 -4.34
CA SER A 9 15.37 -0.75 -5.35
C SER A 9 15.03 -0.12 -6.69
N PHE A 10 16.05 0.24 -7.47
CA PHE A 10 15.85 0.76 -8.81
C PHE A 10 16.91 0.29 -9.80
N VAL A 11 16.49 0.22 -11.06
CA VAL A 11 17.33 -0.05 -12.22
C VAL A 11 17.08 1.06 -13.22
N ASP A 12 18.13 1.85 -13.44
CA ASP A 12 18.17 2.99 -14.34
C ASP A 12 18.89 2.55 -15.61
N ASP A 13 18.12 2.29 -16.66
CA ASP A 13 18.60 1.90 -17.99
C ASP A 13 18.32 3.05 -18.99
N GLN A 14 19.02 3.12 -20.12
CA GLN A 14 19.00 4.29 -21.02
C GLN A 14 17.58 4.74 -21.40
N ASN A 15 16.66 3.79 -21.62
CA ASN A 15 15.30 4.08 -22.08
C ASN A 15 14.21 3.77 -21.04
N LYS A 16 14.56 3.14 -19.91
CA LYS A 16 13.59 2.75 -18.88
C LYS A 16 14.13 2.92 -17.46
N LEU A 17 13.30 3.45 -16.58
CA LEU A 17 13.54 3.43 -15.13
C LEU A 17 12.55 2.46 -14.49
N THR A 18 13.05 1.47 -13.77
CA THR A 18 12.22 0.54 -13.00
C THR A 18 12.53 0.72 -11.53
N VAL A 19 11.51 0.99 -10.72
CA VAL A 19 11.60 1.16 -9.27
C VAL A 19 10.67 0.17 -8.59
N VAL A 20 11.17 -0.51 -7.57
CA VAL A 20 10.41 -1.42 -6.72
C VAL A 20 10.49 -0.93 -5.28
N ILE A 21 9.34 -0.59 -4.71
CA ILE A 21 9.21 -0.18 -3.31
C ILE A 21 8.66 -1.36 -2.50
N HIS A 22 9.45 -1.79 -1.53
CA HIS A 22 9.09 -2.83 -0.58
C HIS A 22 8.33 -2.22 0.62
N PRO A 23 7.36 -2.96 1.20
CA PRO A 23 6.66 -2.55 2.40
C PRO A 23 7.62 -2.39 3.57
N GLU A 24 7.29 -1.50 4.49
CA GLU A 24 8.04 -1.38 5.73
C GLU A 24 7.93 -2.68 6.52
N SER A 25 9.08 -3.23 6.91
CA SER A 25 9.20 -4.65 7.17
C SER A 25 10.16 -4.88 8.33
N LYS A 26 9.80 -4.41 9.52
CA LYS A 26 10.44 -4.89 10.76
C LYS A 26 9.95 -6.32 11.00
N GLY A 27 10.87 -7.29 11.10
CA GLY A 27 10.52 -8.71 11.26
C GLY A 27 9.53 -8.96 12.41
N TRP A 28 9.75 -8.29 13.56
CA TRP A 28 8.84 -8.34 14.71
C TRP A 28 7.42 -7.88 14.40
N ILE A 29 7.25 -6.80 13.63
CA ILE A 29 5.91 -6.28 13.26
C ILE A 29 5.17 -7.34 12.43
N LYS A 30 5.85 -8.08 11.56
CA LYS A 30 5.24 -9.17 10.79
C LYS A 30 4.72 -10.27 11.71
N SER A 31 5.54 -10.69 12.68
CA SER A 31 5.17 -11.73 13.63
C SER A 31 4.00 -11.32 14.51
N VAL A 32 4.04 -10.11 15.09
CA VAL A 32 2.95 -9.58 15.93
C VAL A 32 1.66 -9.44 15.13
N MET A 33 1.73 -8.91 13.90
CA MET A 33 0.53 -8.82 13.06
C MET A 33 0.00 -10.19 12.63
N GLY A 34 0.88 -11.17 12.41
CA GLY A 34 0.50 -12.54 12.12
C GLY A 34 -0.21 -13.20 13.30
N ALA A 35 0.35 -13.09 14.50
CA ALA A 35 -0.25 -13.60 15.73
C ALA A 35 -1.59 -12.93 16.03
N TRP A 36 -1.67 -11.60 15.87
CA TRP A 36 -2.90 -10.87 16.06
C TRP A 36 -3.98 -11.29 15.05
N PHE A 37 -3.63 -11.46 13.77
CA PHE A 37 -4.58 -11.97 12.77
C PHE A 37 -4.99 -13.41 13.05
N ALA A 38 -4.10 -14.26 13.56
CA ALA A 38 -4.46 -15.61 13.99
C ALA A 38 -5.52 -15.58 15.10
N MET A 39 -5.43 -14.66 16.08
CA MET A 39 -6.47 -14.48 17.10
C MET A 39 -7.82 -14.09 16.48
N TRP A 40 -7.85 -13.20 15.49
CA TRP A 40 -9.08 -12.85 14.76
C TRP A 40 -9.77 -14.09 14.17
N ILE A 41 -8.98 -14.98 13.55
CA ILE A 41 -9.49 -16.22 12.95
C ILE A 41 -9.93 -17.20 14.02
N THR A 42 -9.12 -17.44 15.05
CA THR A 42 -9.47 -18.38 16.14
C THR A 42 -10.76 -17.97 16.84
N ILE A 43 -10.90 -16.69 17.21
CA ILE A 43 -12.13 -16.18 17.84
C ILE A 43 -13.32 -16.31 16.90
N GLY A 44 -13.16 -15.92 15.62
CA GLY A 44 -14.22 -16.03 14.63
C GLY A 44 -14.69 -17.48 14.41
N VAL A 45 -13.75 -18.43 14.34
CA VAL A 45 -14.05 -19.86 14.21
C VAL A 45 -14.74 -20.38 15.47
N SER A 46 -14.22 -20.08 16.67
CA SER A 46 -14.82 -20.52 17.93
C SER A 46 -16.26 -20.03 18.08
N LEU A 47 -16.54 -18.77 17.73
CA LEU A 47 -17.90 -18.22 17.76
C LEU A 47 -18.82 -18.85 16.71
N THR A 48 -18.29 -19.15 15.53
CA THR A 48 -19.03 -19.85 14.48
C THR A 48 -19.39 -21.27 14.93
N VAL A 49 -18.44 -22.01 15.51
CA VAL A 49 -18.70 -23.35 16.07
C VAL A 49 -19.74 -23.26 17.18
N TYR A 50 -19.59 -22.33 18.13
CA TYR A 50 -20.54 -22.12 19.21
C TYR A 50 -21.97 -21.86 18.71
N TYR A 51 -22.11 -21.06 17.65
CA TYR A 51 -23.40 -20.77 17.01
C TYR A 51 -24.10 -22.03 16.46
N PHE A 52 -23.35 -23.01 15.96
CA PHE A 52 -23.91 -24.24 15.39
C PHE A 52 -24.07 -25.39 16.41
N THR A 53 -23.24 -25.46 17.45
CA THR A 53 -23.25 -26.59 18.40
C THR A 53 -24.13 -26.37 19.61
N THR A 54 -24.36 -25.11 20.00
CA THR A 54 -25.05 -24.78 21.25
C THR A 54 -26.48 -24.32 20.95
N PRO A 55 -27.50 -24.85 21.65
CA PRO A 55 -28.84 -24.28 21.58
C PRO A 55 -28.83 -22.91 22.27
N VAL A 56 -28.75 -21.86 21.46
CA VAL A 56 -28.78 -20.47 21.90
C VAL A 56 -30.18 -19.88 21.72
N GLU A 57 -30.58 -18.99 22.63
CA GLU A 57 -31.79 -18.17 22.50
C GLU A 57 -31.80 -17.38 21.19
N GLU A 58 -32.99 -17.16 20.61
CA GLU A 58 -33.13 -16.53 19.29
C GLU A 58 -32.55 -15.10 19.23
N ASP A 59 -32.76 -14.31 20.29
CA ASP A 59 -32.23 -12.95 20.39
C ASP A 59 -30.69 -12.94 20.37
N LEU A 60 -30.07 -13.88 21.10
CA LEU A 60 -28.61 -14.02 21.12
C LEU A 60 -28.07 -14.53 19.77
N LYS A 61 -28.81 -15.38 19.05
CA LYS A 61 -28.44 -15.80 17.69
C LYS A 61 -28.38 -14.61 16.73
N ILE A 62 -29.39 -13.73 16.76
CA ILE A 62 -29.42 -12.55 15.90
C ILE A 62 -28.23 -11.63 16.23
N ALA A 63 -27.99 -11.39 17.53
CA ALA A 63 -26.84 -10.59 17.98
C ALA A 63 -25.51 -11.18 17.51
N LEU A 64 -25.33 -12.50 17.59
CA LEU A 64 -24.14 -13.19 17.11
C LEU A 64 -23.93 -13.05 15.61
N ILE A 65 -25.00 -13.15 14.80
CA ILE A 65 -24.90 -12.97 13.34
C ILE A 65 -24.43 -11.55 13.01
N VAL A 66 -25.07 -10.54 13.60
CA VAL A 66 -24.71 -9.13 13.38
C VAL A 66 -23.25 -8.90 13.77
N PHE A 67 -22.86 -9.38 14.96
CA PHE A 67 -21.48 -9.32 15.42
C PHE A 67 -20.52 -9.99 14.42
N MET A 68 -20.83 -11.19 13.95
CA MET A 68 -19.98 -11.94 13.02
C MET A 68 -19.82 -11.26 11.66
N VAL A 69 -20.84 -10.56 11.17
CA VAL A 69 -20.72 -9.74 9.95
C VAL A 69 -19.69 -8.63 10.14
N PHE A 70 -19.79 -7.86 11.23
CA PHE A 70 -18.81 -6.82 11.55
C PHE A 70 -17.42 -7.40 11.80
N TRP A 71 -17.34 -8.49 12.57
CA TRP A 71 -16.09 -9.18 12.88
C TRP A 71 -15.36 -9.63 11.61
N THR A 72 -16.09 -10.29 10.71
CA THR A 72 -15.55 -10.78 9.42
C THR A 72 -15.10 -9.62 8.54
N TYR A 73 -15.86 -8.52 8.48
CA TYR A 73 -15.47 -7.32 7.75
C TYR A 73 -14.10 -6.77 8.21
N TYR A 74 -13.91 -6.64 9.53
CA TYR A 74 -12.63 -6.18 10.09
C TYR A 74 -11.52 -7.21 9.94
N ALA A 75 -11.80 -8.51 10.12
CA ALA A 75 -10.85 -9.59 9.88
C ALA A 75 -10.31 -9.54 8.44
N ILE A 76 -11.18 -9.37 7.45
CA ILE A 76 -10.77 -9.20 6.04
C ILE A 76 -9.89 -7.95 5.88
N ARG A 77 -10.24 -6.83 6.53
CA ARG A 77 -9.47 -5.58 6.46
C ARG A 77 -8.07 -5.74 7.05
N VAL A 78 -7.95 -6.35 8.23
CA VAL A 78 -6.67 -6.64 8.91
C VAL A 78 -5.85 -7.62 8.08
N GLY A 79 -6.45 -8.73 7.64
CA GLY A 79 -5.80 -9.74 6.81
C GLY A 79 -5.24 -9.12 5.53
N ARG A 80 -6.02 -8.28 4.85
CA ARG A 80 -5.57 -7.52 3.68
C ARG A 80 -4.33 -6.65 3.96
N SER A 81 -4.17 -6.09 5.16
CA SER A 81 -2.96 -5.35 5.54
C SER A 81 -1.78 -6.29 5.82
N LEU A 82 -2.03 -7.41 6.50
CA LEU A 82 -1.03 -8.45 6.74
C LEU A 82 -0.46 -8.99 5.41
N PHE A 83 -1.32 -9.36 4.45
CA PHE A 83 -0.90 -9.80 3.11
C PHE A 83 -0.02 -8.76 2.40
N TRP A 84 -0.29 -7.46 2.62
CA TRP A 84 0.52 -6.38 2.07
C TRP A 84 1.90 -6.29 2.73
N ILE A 85 2.00 -6.45 4.05
CA ILE A 85 3.30 -6.42 4.74
C ILE A 85 4.15 -7.65 4.40
N LEU A 86 3.52 -8.80 4.20
CA LEU A 86 4.21 -10.04 3.86
C LEU A 86 4.70 -10.05 2.42
N TRP A 87 3.85 -9.65 1.46
CA TRP A 87 4.12 -9.85 0.03
C TRP A 87 3.81 -8.66 -0.86
N GLY A 88 3.47 -7.51 -0.29
CA GLY A 88 3.21 -6.27 -1.03
C GLY A 88 4.48 -5.80 -1.74
N LYS A 89 4.29 -5.19 -2.91
CA LYS A 89 5.31 -4.47 -3.67
C LYS A 89 4.62 -3.34 -4.43
N GLU A 90 5.22 -2.16 -4.45
CA GLU A 90 4.85 -1.13 -5.42
C GLU A 90 5.86 -1.15 -6.56
N LEU A 91 5.36 -1.34 -7.78
CA LEU A 91 6.16 -1.38 -8.99
C LEU A 91 5.88 -0.11 -9.78
N ILE A 92 6.92 0.67 -9.99
CA ILE A 92 6.89 1.88 -10.81
C ILE A 92 7.82 1.64 -11.99
N LYS A 93 7.32 1.88 -13.19
CA LYS A 93 8.11 1.80 -14.42
C LYS A 93 7.87 3.06 -15.23
N ILE A 94 8.94 3.76 -15.58
CA ILE A 94 8.89 4.92 -16.48
C ILE A 94 9.60 4.52 -17.76
N ASP A 95 8.86 4.55 -18.87
CA ASP A 95 9.42 4.46 -20.22
C ASP A 95 9.32 5.82 -20.92
N GLU A 96 9.69 5.88 -22.19
CA GLU A 96 9.68 7.11 -23.00
C GLU A 96 8.26 7.71 -23.16
N ALA A 97 7.22 6.87 -23.09
CA ALA A 97 5.85 7.27 -23.37
C ALA A 97 4.98 7.42 -22.12
N GLY A 98 5.25 6.65 -21.06
CA GLY A 98 4.35 6.57 -19.92
C GLY A 98 4.99 6.13 -18.60
N PHE A 99 4.31 6.54 -17.54
CA PHE A 99 4.50 6.10 -16.18
C PHE A 99 3.52 4.96 -15.88
N THR A 100 4.03 3.78 -15.58
CA THR A 100 3.25 2.61 -15.17
C THR A 100 3.38 2.39 -13.67
N TYR A 101 2.24 2.27 -12.99
CA TYR A 101 2.18 2.02 -11.56
C TYR A 101 1.33 0.79 -11.26
N LYS A 102 1.91 -0.16 -10.53
CA LYS A 102 1.25 -1.39 -10.09
C LYS A 102 1.47 -1.62 -8.60
N LYS A 103 0.37 -1.71 -7.84
CA LYS A 103 0.37 -2.27 -6.48
C LYS A 103 0.22 -3.79 -6.61
N SER A 104 1.25 -4.55 -6.28
CA SER A 104 1.27 -6.01 -6.38
C SER A 104 1.25 -6.65 -5.00
N ILE A 105 0.48 -7.72 -4.81
CA ILE A 105 0.61 -8.65 -3.69
C ILE A 105 1.01 -9.99 -4.30
N ARG A 106 2.23 -10.45 -4.03
CA ARG A 106 2.89 -11.51 -4.82
C ARG A 106 2.88 -11.15 -6.32
N THR A 107 2.11 -11.85 -7.14
CA THR A 107 1.97 -11.67 -8.60
C THR A 107 0.73 -10.86 -9.01
N TYR A 108 -0.28 -10.83 -8.14
CA TYR A 108 -1.57 -10.21 -8.40
C TYR A 108 -1.53 -8.70 -8.19
N GLY A 109 -2.05 -7.93 -9.16
CA GLY A 109 -2.19 -6.48 -9.05
C GLY A 109 -2.50 -5.83 -10.40
N LYS A 110 -3.36 -4.81 -10.39
CA LYS A 110 -3.69 -4.03 -11.59
C LYS A 110 -2.56 -3.02 -11.87
N ALA A 111 -2.01 -3.06 -13.09
CA ALA A 111 -1.10 -2.05 -13.58
C ALA A 111 -1.88 -0.94 -14.27
N ASN A 112 -1.69 0.30 -13.85
CA ASN A 112 -2.25 1.47 -14.50
C ASN A 112 -1.13 2.22 -15.21
N ARG A 113 -1.32 2.50 -16.51
CA ARG A 113 -0.38 3.26 -17.33
C ARG A 113 -0.91 4.68 -17.50
N TYR A 114 -0.04 5.66 -17.30
CA TYR A 114 -0.31 7.08 -17.42
C TYR A 114 0.65 7.68 -18.46
N LEU A 115 0.14 8.39 -19.45
CA LEU A 115 0.98 9.06 -20.47
C LEU A 115 1.71 10.25 -19.84
N LEU A 116 3.03 10.37 -20.08
CA LEU A 116 3.85 11.42 -19.47
C LEU A 116 3.37 12.84 -19.81
N GLU A 117 2.83 13.04 -21.00
CA GLU A 117 2.31 14.33 -21.49
C GLU A 117 1.13 14.85 -20.66
N ASN A 118 0.36 13.94 -20.05
CA ASN A 118 -0.82 14.27 -19.26
C ASN A 118 -0.54 14.25 -17.75
N ILE A 119 0.71 13.98 -17.35
CA ILE A 119 1.12 14.03 -15.94
C ILE A 119 1.48 15.47 -15.61
N SER A 120 0.69 16.07 -14.72
CA SER A 120 1.02 17.38 -14.13
C SER A 120 2.17 17.25 -13.13
N LYS A 121 2.73 18.37 -12.68
CA LYS A 121 3.89 18.41 -11.76
C LYS A 121 3.72 17.44 -10.58
N MET A 122 4.68 16.53 -10.41
CA MET A 122 4.78 15.68 -9.23
C MET A 122 4.95 16.54 -7.98
N ARG A 123 4.31 16.14 -6.89
CA ARG A 123 4.40 16.80 -5.57
C ARG A 123 4.66 15.77 -4.48
N LYS A 124 5.24 16.24 -3.38
CA LYS A 124 5.30 15.49 -2.13
C LYS A 124 3.97 15.68 -1.39
N HIS A 125 3.39 14.58 -0.94
CA HIS A 125 2.21 14.59 -0.08
C HIS A 125 2.69 14.76 1.36
N GLU A 126 2.57 15.97 1.89
CA GLU A 126 2.93 16.31 3.26
C GLU A 126 1.72 16.08 4.17
N VAL A 127 1.74 14.96 4.90
CA VAL A 127 0.81 14.74 6.01
C VAL A 127 1.35 15.52 7.20
N LYS A 128 0.55 16.43 7.77
CA LYS A 128 0.94 17.17 8.99
C LYS A 128 1.32 16.19 10.10
N GLU A 129 2.56 16.27 10.57
CA GLU A 129 3.03 15.47 11.69
C GLU A 129 2.18 15.75 12.94
N GLY A 130 1.85 14.71 13.69
CA GLY A 130 0.96 14.81 14.85
C GLY A 130 -0.54 14.86 14.54
N SER A 131 -0.95 14.89 13.27
CA SER A 131 -2.37 14.77 12.94
C SER A 131 -2.90 13.36 13.22
N PHE A 132 -4.20 13.26 13.54
CA PHE A 132 -4.88 11.96 13.68
C PHE A 132 -4.70 11.08 12.43
N GLN A 133 -4.70 11.70 11.25
CA GLN A 133 -4.46 11.02 9.98
C GLN A 133 -3.04 10.44 9.91
N ALA A 134 -2.01 11.16 10.35
CA ALA A 134 -0.63 10.65 10.37
C ALA A 134 -0.49 9.41 11.27
N THR A 135 -1.08 9.45 12.46
CA THR A 135 -1.06 8.32 13.41
C THR A 135 -1.87 7.12 12.90
N TRP A 136 -3.01 7.39 12.27
CA TRP A 136 -3.82 6.36 11.66
C TRP A 136 -3.10 5.70 10.48
N GLU A 137 -2.47 6.48 9.60
CA GLU A 137 -1.75 5.96 8.44
C GLU A 137 -0.43 5.28 8.81
N SER A 138 0.23 5.66 9.90
CA SER A 138 1.45 4.99 10.36
C SER A 138 1.18 3.58 10.87
N SER A 139 -0.02 3.32 11.39
CA SER A 139 -0.42 2.05 11.97
C SER A 139 -0.23 0.85 11.02
N PRO A 140 0.44 -0.25 11.44
CA PRO A 140 0.73 -1.41 10.57
C PRO A 140 -0.50 -2.06 9.92
N TRP A 141 -1.67 -1.96 10.54
CA TRP A 141 -2.93 -2.54 10.04
C TRP A 141 -3.72 -1.62 9.11
N VAL A 142 -3.23 -0.41 8.85
CA VAL A 142 -3.86 0.55 7.94
C VAL A 142 -3.08 0.62 6.63
N LYS A 143 -3.82 0.49 5.53
CA LYS A 143 -3.33 0.75 4.17
C LYS A 143 -3.41 2.25 3.91
N GLY A 144 -2.28 2.94 3.95
CA GLY A 144 -2.18 4.38 3.73
C GLY A 144 -0.75 4.89 3.89
N GLY A 145 -0.57 6.20 3.94
CA GLY A 145 0.75 6.82 4.09
C GLY A 145 1.49 7.00 2.78
N GLU A 146 0.79 7.09 1.65
CA GLU A 146 1.38 7.50 0.38
C GLU A 146 1.99 8.91 0.49
N ARG A 147 3.29 9.05 0.16
CA ARG A 147 4.05 10.31 0.34
C ARG A 147 4.31 11.09 -0.95
N LEU A 148 3.97 10.53 -2.11
CA LEU A 148 4.15 11.17 -3.41
C LEU A 148 2.83 11.18 -4.18
N GLU A 149 2.58 12.25 -4.91
CA GLU A 149 1.39 12.39 -5.73
C GLU A 149 1.65 13.10 -7.06
N PHE A 150 0.82 12.80 -8.06
CA PHE A 150 0.74 13.55 -9.32
C PHE A 150 -0.70 13.65 -9.77
N ASP A 151 -1.02 14.69 -10.54
CA ASP A 151 -2.33 14.82 -11.16
C ASP A 151 -2.29 14.32 -12.60
N TYR A 152 -3.31 13.54 -12.97
CA TYR A 152 -3.50 13.00 -14.31
C TYR A 152 -4.95 13.20 -14.72
N LEU A 153 -5.19 14.02 -15.75
CA LEU A 153 -6.52 14.33 -16.28
C LEU A 153 -7.55 14.66 -15.18
N GLY A 154 -7.17 15.52 -14.23
CA GLY A 154 -8.03 15.95 -13.11
C GLY A 154 -8.13 14.96 -11.94
N LYS A 155 -7.43 13.81 -11.97
CA LYS A 155 -7.38 12.84 -10.86
C LYS A 155 -6.00 12.85 -10.18
N THR A 156 -5.98 12.97 -8.85
CA THR A 156 -4.74 12.86 -8.06
C THR A 156 -4.42 11.39 -7.78
N ILE A 157 -3.25 10.95 -8.25
CA ILE A 157 -2.72 9.60 -8.03
C ILE A 157 -1.66 9.66 -6.94
N ARG A 158 -1.88 8.91 -5.85
CA ARG A 158 -0.96 8.82 -4.71
C ARG A 158 -0.21 7.49 -4.68
N PHE A 159 1.09 7.53 -4.37
CA PHE A 159 1.99 6.38 -4.32
C PHE A 159 3.14 6.59 -3.31
N GLY A 160 4.00 5.58 -3.13
CA GLY A 160 5.13 5.66 -2.20
C GLY A 160 4.67 5.44 -0.77
N ARG A 161 4.16 4.23 -0.49
CA ARG A 161 3.53 3.91 0.79
C ARG A 161 4.53 3.87 1.95
N LYS A 162 4.27 4.68 2.97
CA LYS A 162 5.03 4.76 4.24
C LYS A 162 6.53 4.95 4.03
N ILE A 163 6.96 5.53 2.91
CA ILE A 163 8.38 5.80 2.70
C ILE A 163 8.86 6.86 3.71
N SER A 164 10.11 6.75 4.14
CA SER A 164 10.70 7.77 5.01
C SER A 164 10.77 9.10 4.25
N GLU A 165 10.77 10.23 4.95
CA GLU A 165 10.87 11.53 4.30
C GLU A 165 12.15 11.67 3.47
N LYS A 166 13.28 11.19 4.02
CA LYS A 166 14.59 11.16 3.35
C LYS A 166 14.54 10.36 2.04
N ASP A 167 14.02 9.13 2.10
CA ASP A 167 13.89 8.27 0.92
C ASP A 167 12.89 8.83 -0.09
N GLY A 168 11.81 9.46 0.41
CA GLY A 168 10.79 10.10 -0.41
C GLY A 168 11.34 11.29 -1.21
N VAL A 169 12.20 12.11 -0.61
CA VAL A 169 12.89 13.20 -1.32
C VAL A 169 13.82 12.66 -2.40
N LEU A 170 14.58 11.60 -2.10
CA LEU A 170 15.49 10.97 -3.08
C LEU A 170 14.72 10.34 -4.24
N LEU A 171 13.65 9.60 -3.94
CA LEU A 171 12.76 9.01 -4.93
C LEU A 171 12.10 10.09 -5.79
N PHE A 172 11.59 11.16 -5.17
CA PHE A 172 11.00 12.29 -5.89
C PHE A 172 12.00 12.90 -6.89
N LYS A 173 13.23 13.19 -6.45
CA LYS A 173 14.29 13.73 -7.33
C LYS A 173 14.59 12.78 -8.49
N LEU A 174 14.69 11.48 -8.23
CA LEU A 174 14.95 10.46 -9.25
C LEU A 174 13.83 10.42 -10.31
N LEU A 175 12.57 10.37 -9.87
CA LEU A 175 11.42 10.28 -10.76
C LEU A 175 11.26 11.57 -11.58
N THR A 176 11.34 12.75 -10.95
CA THR A 176 11.21 14.04 -11.65
C THR A 176 12.30 14.22 -12.69
N LYS A 177 13.56 13.92 -12.34
CA LYS A 177 14.68 13.98 -13.29
C LYS A 177 14.43 13.11 -14.53
N ARG A 178 13.92 11.89 -14.34
CA ARG A 178 13.65 10.98 -15.46
C ARG A 178 12.47 11.46 -16.31
N ILE A 179 11.38 11.94 -15.70
CA ILE A 179 10.23 12.47 -16.44
C ILE A 179 10.65 13.68 -17.28
N ASP A 180 11.39 14.62 -16.69
CA ASP A 180 11.85 15.81 -17.41
C ASP A 180 12.77 15.46 -18.59
N GLN A 181 13.66 14.48 -18.42
CA GLN A 181 14.51 13.98 -19.52
C GLN A 181 13.69 13.40 -20.67
N ASN A 182 12.67 12.60 -20.37
CA ASN A 182 11.83 11.98 -21.39
C ASN A 182 10.92 13.01 -22.09
N VAL A 183 10.39 13.98 -21.35
CA VAL A 183 9.58 15.08 -21.92
C VAL A 183 10.45 15.98 -22.81
N ARG A 184 11.69 16.28 -22.41
CA ARG A 184 12.63 17.07 -23.23
C ARG A 184 13.08 16.35 -24.49
N ARG A 185 13.28 15.04 -24.45
CA ARG A 185 13.63 14.24 -25.66
C ARG A 185 12.51 14.20 -26.71
N LYS A 186 11.27 14.44 -26.31
CA LYS A 186 10.09 14.47 -27.19
C LYS A 186 9.78 15.84 -27.79
N LYS A 187 10.36 16.92 -27.24
CA LYS A 187 10.26 18.28 -27.79
C LYS A 187 11.39 18.51 -28.78
#